data_AF-A0A2N2IKI2-F1
#
_entry.id   AF-A0A2N2IKI2-F1
#
_cell.length_a   1.000
_cell.length_b   1.000
_cell.length_c   1.000
_cell.angle_alpha   90.00
_cell.angle_beta   90.00
_cell.angle_gamma   90.00
#
_symmetry.space_group_name_H-M   'P 1'
#
loop_
_entity.id
_entity.type
_entity.pdbx_description
1 polymer ?
#
loop_
_entity_poly.entity_id
_entity_poly.type
_entity_poly.pdbx_seq_one_letter_code
_entity_poly.pdbx_strand_id
1 'polypeptide(L)'
;MSPGQIRAPLRAKVGKRVANNLYVHTSALPSLPASIRKLVEKAVRVACVDHDSFNVVRVEGGGKSVSLLLYPRFFDDAFPSLAASYRIDIDTEKVSKKRYNGDTNPPILHRKETLLAPDDVRRGSYEELTKAAEGMGLFEDPTTIGTKLGWEARLERLRLRVEGHRLVEIDGDGNGTEDDVVIQRHRTALQRYSLSTPMQALWRHGFLQPASTVFDYGCGRGDDIKILQEQGIAADGWDPHFRPKSARVHADVVNLGFVINVIEAPQER
;
A
#
# COMPACT_ATOMS: atom_id res chain seq x y z
N MET A 1 25.30 -29.00 9.70
CA MET A 1 25.38 -27.53 9.64
C MET A 1 24.69 -26.97 10.86
N SER A 2 25.28 -26.00 11.56
CA SER A 2 24.75 -25.49 12.84
C SER A 2 23.48 -24.65 12.62
N PRO A 3 22.41 -24.81 13.43
CA PRO A 3 21.25 -23.93 13.38
C PRO A 3 21.66 -22.52 13.81
N GLY A 4 21.63 -21.56 12.87
CA GLY A 4 21.85 -20.14 13.21
C GLY A 4 22.75 -19.35 12.29
N GLN A 5 23.51 -19.98 11.39
CA GLN A 5 24.33 -19.20 10.43
C GLN A 5 23.44 -18.40 9.47
N ILE A 6 23.61 -17.08 9.45
CA ILE A 6 22.96 -16.19 8.50
C ILE A 6 23.57 -16.47 7.13
N ARG A 7 22.77 -16.99 6.19
CA ARG A 7 23.24 -17.21 4.81
C ARG A 7 23.43 -15.85 4.15
N ALA A 8 24.52 -15.70 3.41
CA ALA A 8 24.78 -14.49 2.64
C ALA A 8 23.58 -14.18 1.70
N PRO A 9 23.24 -12.89 1.49
CA PRO A 9 22.15 -12.52 0.61
C PRO A 9 22.41 -12.99 -0.82
N LEU A 10 21.43 -13.66 -1.42
CA LEU A 10 21.51 -14.15 -2.79
C LEU A 10 21.48 -12.98 -3.78
N ARG A 11 22.51 -12.87 -4.64
CA ARG A 11 22.57 -11.87 -5.71
C ARG A 11 21.84 -12.36 -6.96
N ALA A 12 20.99 -11.53 -7.53
CA ALA A 12 20.21 -11.79 -8.74
C ALA A 12 19.87 -10.45 -9.39
N LYS A 13 19.98 -10.39 -10.72
CA LYS A 13 19.73 -9.19 -11.53
C LYS A 13 18.25 -8.99 -11.85
N VAL A 14 17.42 -10.00 -11.64
CA VAL A 14 15.98 -10.02 -11.93
C VAL A 14 15.21 -10.31 -10.64
N GLY A 15 14.04 -9.70 -10.52
CA GLY A 15 13.13 -9.88 -9.39
C GLY A 15 13.13 -8.72 -8.38
N LYS A 16 12.03 -8.64 -7.63
CA LYS A 16 11.81 -7.65 -6.58
C LYS A 16 12.52 -8.05 -5.30
N ARG A 17 13.21 -7.11 -4.69
CA ARG A 17 13.84 -7.30 -3.37
C ARG A 17 13.10 -6.50 -2.31
N VAL A 18 12.73 -7.18 -1.23
CA VAL A 18 12.13 -6.55 -0.05
C VAL A 18 12.83 -7.14 1.16
N ALA A 19 13.59 -6.31 1.89
CA ALA A 19 14.51 -6.78 2.91
C ALA A 19 15.38 -7.95 2.40
N ASN A 20 15.38 -9.09 3.08
CA ASN A 20 16.14 -10.28 2.70
C ASN A 20 15.40 -11.26 1.77
N ASN A 21 14.30 -10.82 1.16
CA ASN A 21 13.47 -11.65 0.31
C ASN A 21 13.62 -11.26 -1.17
N LEU A 22 13.74 -12.26 -2.03
CA LEU A 22 13.69 -12.12 -3.49
C LEU A 22 12.39 -12.71 -4.01
N TYR A 23 11.61 -11.92 -4.75
CA TYR A 23 10.37 -12.34 -5.40
C TYR A 23 10.55 -12.33 -6.92
N VAL A 24 10.16 -13.42 -7.58
CA VAL A 24 10.31 -13.59 -9.03
C VAL A 24 9.12 -14.36 -9.58
N HIS A 25 8.61 -13.95 -10.73
CA HIS A 25 7.62 -14.73 -11.47
C HIS A 25 8.30 -15.92 -12.18
N THR A 26 7.60 -17.05 -12.38
CA THR A 26 8.19 -18.27 -12.98
C THR A 26 8.80 -18.02 -14.37
N SER A 27 8.21 -17.13 -15.16
CA SER A 27 8.76 -16.72 -16.48
C SER A 27 10.17 -16.12 -16.41
N ALA A 28 10.57 -15.55 -15.28
CA ALA A 28 11.88 -14.94 -15.08
C ALA A 28 12.88 -15.87 -14.37
N LEU A 29 12.47 -17.09 -13.98
CA LEU A 29 13.36 -18.08 -13.37
C LEU A 29 14.59 -18.44 -14.23
N PRO A 30 14.48 -18.60 -15.57
CA PRO A 30 15.63 -18.94 -16.41
C PRO A 30 16.78 -17.92 -16.31
N SER A 31 16.47 -16.66 -16.02
CA SER A 31 17.42 -15.55 -15.88
C SER A 31 18.09 -15.48 -14.49
N LEU A 32 17.71 -16.36 -13.55
CA LEU A 32 18.31 -16.41 -12.22
C LEU A 32 19.58 -17.27 -12.17
N PRO A 33 20.51 -16.98 -11.24
CA PRO A 33 21.67 -17.83 -10.99
C PRO A 33 21.27 -19.29 -10.72
N ALA A 34 22.10 -20.22 -11.17
CA ALA A 34 21.87 -21.66 -11.00
C ALA A 34 21.67 -22.07 -9.52
N SER A 35 22.34 -21.38 -8.59
CA SER A 35 22.16 -21.62 -7.15
C SER A 35 20.72 -21.35 -6.69
N ILE A 36 20.08 -20.29 -7.19
CA ILE A 36 18.69 -19.97 -6.87
C ILE A 36 17.75 -20.94 -7.55
N ARG A 37 17.97 -21.24 -8.85
CA ARG A 37 17.16 -22.21 -9.59
C ARG A 37 17.14 -23.59 -8.91
N LYS A 38 18.29 -24.09 -8.44
CA LYS A 38 18.39 -25.35 -7.68
C LYS A 38 17.60 -25.33 -6.36
N LEU A 39 17.54 -24.19 -5.67
CA LEU A 39 16.71 -24.06 -4.47
C LEU A 39 15.23 -24.17 -4.80
N VAL A 40 14.79 -23.54 -5.90
CA VAL A 40 13.40 -23.62 -6.38
C VAL A 40 13.06 -25.04 -6.80
N GLU A 41 13.91 -25.71 -7.58
CA GLU A 41 13.73 -27.11 -7.97
C GLU A 41 13.63 -28.03 -6.75
N LYS A 42 14.50 -27.83 -5.74
CA LYS A 42 14.41 -28.57 -4.48
C LYS A 42 13.06 -28.31 -3.80
N ALA A 43 12.63 -27.05 -3.69
CA ALA A 43 11.37 -26.68 -3.05
C ALA A 43 10.15 -27.30 -3.76
N VAL A 44 10.14 -27.31 -5.09
CA VAL A 44 9.07 -27.95 -5.89
C VAL A 44 9.01 -29.44 -5.63
N ARG A 45 10.16 -30.14 -5.64
CA ARG A 45 10.22 -31.58 -5.31
C ARG A 45 9.73 -31.87 -3.89
N VAL A 46 10.22 -31.12 -2.89
CA VAL A 46 9.86 -31.30 -1.48
C VAL A 46 8.37 -31.02 -1.24
N ALA A 47 7.81 -30.01 -1.91
CA ALA A 47 6.39 -29.69 -1.80
C ALA A 47 5.49 -30.69 -2.53
N CYS A 48 6.04 -31.56 -3.40
CA CYS A 48 5.29 -32.48 -4.25
C CYS A 48 4.19 -31.76 -5.05
N VAL A 49 4.54 -30.65 -5.70
CA VAL A 49 3.61 -29.85 -6.51
C VAL A 49 4.04 -29.77 -7.97
N ASP A 50 3.06 -29.65 -8.86
CA ASP A 50 3.30 -29.43 -10.27
C ASP A 50 3.76 -27.99 -10.55
N HIS A 51 4.37 -27.77 -11.71
CA HIS A 51 4.83 -26.45 -12.14
C HIS A 51 3.70 -25.42 -12.25
N ASP A 52 2.48 -25.85 -12.56
CA ASP A 52 1.31 -24.96 -12.68
C ASP A 52 0.66 -24.64 -11.32
N SER A 53 1.13 -25.26 -10.23
CA SER A 53 0.62 -25.00 -8.88
C SER A 53 1.12 -23.69 -8.26
N PHE A 54 1.99 -22.95 -8.95
CA PHE A 54 2.52 -21.66 -8.53
C PHE A 54 3.02 -20.86 -9.74
N ASN A 55 3.06 -19.55 -9.63
CA ASN A 55 3.63 -18.67 -10.65
C ASN A 55 4.53 -17.57 -10.10
N VAL A 56 4.63 -17.46 -8.77
CA VAL A 56 5.58 -16.58 -8.10
C VAL A 56 6.39 -17.38 -7.09
N VAL A 57 7.69 -17.13 -7.06
CA VAL A 57 8.63 -17.70 -6.09
C VAL A 57 9.13 -16.59 -5.18
N ARG A 58 9.15 -16.86 -3.87
CA ARG A 58 9.82 -16.02 -2.87
C ARG A 58 10.95 -16.80 -2.21
N VAL A 59 12.18 -16.32 -2.35
CA VAL A 59 13.36 -16.90 -1.69
C VAL A 59 13.77 -16.01 -0.52
N GLU A 60 13.90 -16.59 0.67
CA GLU A 60 14.08 -15.84 1.92
C GLU A 60 15.39 -16.20 2.62
N GLY A 61 15.95 -15.24 3.36
CA GLY A 61 17.03 -15.48 4.32
C GLY A 61 18.26 -16.15 3.69
N GLY A 62 18.62 -15.72 2.48
CA GLY A 62 19.74 -16.31 1.72
C GLY A 62 19.47 -17.75 1.23
N GLY A 63 18.21 -18.13 1.08
CA GLY A 63 17.81 -19.46 0.60
C GLY A 63 17.56 -20.49 1.69
N LYS A 64 17.31 -20.06 2.94
CA LYS A 64 16.86 -20.95 4.03
C LYS A 64 15.42 -21.45 3.81
N SER A 65 14.60 -20.60 3.20
CA SER A 65 13.19 -20.88 2.95
C SER A 65 12.84 -20.43 1.54
N VAL A 66 11.99 -21.22 0.88
CA VAL A 66 11.41 -20.91 -0.42
C VAL A 66 9.90 -20.99 -0.29
N SER A 67 9.19 -19.96 -0.73
CA SER A 67 7.73 -19.98 -0.86
C SER A 67 7.32 -20.05 -2.33
N LEU A 68 6.43 -20.98 -2.66
CA LEU A 68 5.77 -21.10 -3.96
C LEU A 68 4.36 -20.51 -3.83
N LEU A 69 4.07 -19.46 -4.60
CA LEU A 69 2.87 -18.64 -4.49
C LEU A 69 2.07 -18.72 -5.79
N LEU A 70 0.76 -18.93 -5.67
CA LEU A 70 -0.15 -19.01 -6.81
C LEU A 70 -1.06 -17.80 -6.87
N TYR A 71 -0.94 -17.05 -7.97
CA TYR A 71 -1.83 -15.95 -8.36
C TYR A 71 -2.55 -16.34 -9.66
N PRO A 72 -3.74 -16.97 -9.64
CA PRO A 72 -4.33 -17.60 -10.82
C PRO A 72 -4.52 -16.66 -12.03
N ARG A 73 -4.76 -15.38 -11.76
CA ARG A 73 -4.99 -14.31 -12.74
C ARG A 73 -3.83 -13.30 -12.76
N PHE A 74 -2.59 -13.77 -12.56
CA PHE A 74 -1.42 -12.90 -12.42
C PHE A 74 -1.26 -11.89 -13.56
N PHE A 75 -1.45 -12.32 -14.80
CA PHE A 75 -1.31 -11.44 -15.97
C PHE A 75 -2.56 -10.60 -16.22
N ASP A 76 -3.73 -11.14 -15.91
CA ASP A 76 -5.02 -10.54 -16.24
C ASP A 76 -5.44 -9.46 -15.24
N ASP A 77 -5.32 -9.72 -13.94
CA ASP A 77 -5.74 -8.77 -12.91
C ASP A 77 -4.68 -7.70 -12.69
N ALA A 78 -5.06 -6.44 -12.52
CA ALA A 78 -4.13 -5.37 -12.13
C ALA A 78 -3.37 -5.68 -10.84
N PHE A 79 -4.12 -6.13 -9.84
CA PHE A 79 -3.65 -6.40 -8.48
C PHE A 79 -4.11 -7.80 -8.09
N PRO A 80 -3.41 -8.86 -8.54
CA PRO A 80 -3.91 -10.22 -8.41
C PRO A 80 -3.92 -10.70 -6.95
N SER A 81 -4.96 -11.46 -6.60
CA SER A 81 -5.11 -12.09 -5.28
C SER A 81 -4.34 -13.39 -5.17
N LEU A 82 -3.72 -13.63 -4.00
CA LEU A 82 -3.06 -14.89 -3.70
C LEU A 82 -4.09 -15.98 -3.44
N ALA A 83 -4.04 -17.09 -4.19
CA ALA A 83 -4.95 -18.23 -4.03
C ALA A 83 -4.38 -19.34 -3.15
N ALA A 84 -3.06 -19.56 -3.23
CA ALA A 84 -2.39 -20.58 -2.43
C ALA A 84 -0.91 -20.24 -2.21
N SER A 85 -0.36 -20.74 -1.11
CA SER A 85 1.07 -20.72 -0.84
C SER A 85 1.57 -22.04 -0.25
N TYR A 86 2.78 -22.42 -0.66
CA TYR A 86 3.58 -23.46 -0.05
C TYR A 86 4.85 -22.81 0.46
N ARG A 87 5.16 -22.94 1.74
CA ARG A 87 6.42 -22.49 2.33
C ARG A 87 7.24 -23.73 2.69
N ILE A 88 8.45 -23.80 2.16
CA ILE A 88 9.36 -24.92 2.33
C ILE A 88 10.58 -24.40 3.08
N ASP A 89 10.86 -24.98 4.25
CA ASP A 89 12.16 -24.86 4.88
C ASP A 89 13.15 -25.79 4.18
N ILE A 90 14.25 -25.26 3.64
CA ILE A 90 15.15 -25.99 2.74
C ILE A 90 16.02 -27.01 3.50
N ASP A 91 16.28 -26.78 4.78
CA ASP A 91 17.18 -27.62 5.57
C ASP A 91 16.42 -28.75 6.26
N THR A 92 15.22 -28.45 6.77
CA THR A 92 14.35 -29.43 7.45
C THR A 92 13.35 -30.09 6.52
N GLU A 93 13.17 -29.57 5.30
CA GLU A 93 12.19 -30.03 4.31
C GLU A 93 10.74 -29.94 4.80
N LYS A 94 10.50 -29.19 5.89
CA LYS A 94 9.16 -28.95 6.40
C LYS A 94 8.36 -28.09 5.41
N VAL A 95 7.18 -28.57 5.04
CA VAL A 95 6.23 -27.88 4.17
C VAL A 95 5.06 -27.34 4.98
N SER A 96 4.76 -26.05 4.80
CA SER A 96 3.55 -25.40 5.30
C SER A 96 2.71 -24.93 4.13
N LYS A 97 1.46 -25.36 4.05
CA LYS A 97 0.53 -24.99 2.98
C LYS A 97 -0.57 -24.09 3.52
N LYS A 98 -0.93 -23.05 2.77
CA LYS A 98 -2.12 -22.23 3.02
C LYS A 98 -2.91 -22.05 1.72
N ARG A 99 -4.23 -22.18 1.80
CA ARG A 99 -5.16 -21.88 0.72
C ARG A 99 -6.01 -20.67 1.12
N TYR A 100 -6.32 -19.85 0.13
CA TYR A 100 -7.13 -18.64 0.27
C TYR A 100 -8.35 -18.67 -0.67
N ASN A 101 -8.59 -19.77 -1.38
CA ASN A 101 -9.80 -19.93 -2.18
C ASN A 101 -11.02 -19.88 -1.25
N GLY A 102 -11.94 -18.94 -1.50
CA GLY A 102 -13.10 -18.68 -0.66
C GLY A 102 -12.82 -17.73 0.52
N ASP A 103 -11.57 -17.28 0.71
CA ASP A 103 -11.25 -16.19 1.63
C ASP A 103 -11.80 -14.89 1.02
N THR A 104 -12.54 -14.11 1.81
CA THR A 104 -13.05 -12.81 1.39
C THR A 104 -11.96 -11.74 1.41
N ASN A 105 -10.86 -11.98 2.12
CA ASN A 105 -9.78 -11.02 2.31
C ASN A 105 -8.36 -11.58 2.04
N PRO A 106 -8.11 -12.19 0.87
CA PRO A 106 -6.79 -12.74 0.54
C PRO A 106 -5.72 -11.63 0.40
N PRO A 107 -4.43 -11.96 0.54
CA PRO A 107 -3.35 -11.04 0.21
C PRO A 107 -3.39 -10.58 -1.25
N ILE A 108 -3.09 -9.30 -1.48
CA ILE A 108 -3.01 -8.69 -2.82
C ILE A 108 -1.56 -8.43 -3.19
N LEU A 109 -1.23 -8.72 -4.46
CA LEU A 109 0.08 -8.37 -5.01
C LEU A 109 0.07 -6.97 -5.62
N HIS A 110 0.93 -6.11 -5.09
CA HIS A 110 1.27 -4.82 -5.71
C HIS A 110 2.59 -4.90 -6.47
N ARG A 111 2.73 -4.02 -7.46
CA ARG A 111 3.97 -3.83 -8.22
C ARG A 111 4.44 -5.10 -8.93
N LYS A 112 3.53 -5.79 -9.63
CA LYS A 112 3.80 -7.09 -10.27
C LYS A 112 4.83 -7.00 -11.41
N GLU A 113 5.02 -5.82 -11.99
CA GLU A 113 6.07 -5.52 -12.98
C GLU A 113 7.47 -5.85 -12.45
N THR A 114 7.69 -5.65 -11.14
CA THR A 114 9.00 -5.89 -10.51
C THR A 114 9.37 -7.36 -10.39
N LEU A 115 8.41 -8.27 -10.58
CA LEU A 115 8.63 -9.72 -10.55
C LEU A 115 9.03 -10.30 -11.92
N LEU A 116 8.88 -9.51 -12.98
CA LEU A 116 9.17 -9.91 -14.36
C LEU A 116 10.59 -9.53 -14.79
N ALA A 117 11.03 -10.12 -15.91
CA ALA A 117 12.29 -9.76 -16.53
C ALA A 117 12.24 -8.31 -17.08
N PRO A 118 13.37 -7.58 -17.11
CA PRO A 118 13.41 -6.21 -17.65
C PRO A 118 12.92 -6.05 -19.08
N ASP A 119 13.04 -7.11 -19.89
CA ASP A 119 12.66 -7.20 -21.29
C ASP A 119 11.28 -7.84 -21.52
N ASP A 120 10.51 -8.14 -20.45
CA ASP A 120 9.15 -8.66 -20.60
C ASP A 120 8.22 -7.56 -21.18
N VAL A 121 7.63 -7.84 -22.35
CA VAL A 121 6.78 -6.88 -23.09
C VAL A 121 5.59 -6.36 -22.27
N ARG A 122 5.11 -7.10 -21.27
CA ARG A 122 3.99 -6.70 -20.40
C ARG A 122 4.40 -5.77 -19.29
N ARG A 123 5.69 -5.67 -18.99
CA ARG A 123 6.23 -4.90 -17.86
C ARG A 123 5.87 -3.41 -17.96
N GLY A 124 5.90 -2.84 -19.16
CA GLY A 124 5.63 -1.43 -19.40
C GLY A 124 4.25 -0.99 -18.90
N SER A 125 3.18 -1.68 -19.31
CA SER A 125 1.81 -1.34 -18.91
C SER A 125 1.59 -1.49 -17.40
N TYR A 126 2.22 -2.47 -16.77
CA TYR A 126 2.16 -2.66 -15.32
C TYR A 126 2.93 -1.58 -14.54
N GLU A 127 4.04 -1.09 -15.10
CA GLU A 127 4.80 0.03 -14.52
C GLU A 127 4.02 1.35 -14.61
N GLU A 128 3.33 1.59 -15.73
CA GLU A 128 2.42 2.74 -15.88
C GLU A 128 1.30 2.72 -14.85
N LEU A 129 0.66 1.55 -14.65
CA LEU A 129 -0.32 1.36 -13.58
C LEU A 129 0.27 1.67 -12.20
N THR A 130 1.47 1.17 -11.89
CA THR A 130 2.15 1.44 -10.62
C THR A 130 2.43 2.93 -10.43
N LYS A 131 2.90 3.63 -11.48
CA LYS A 131 3.14 5.09 -11.45
C LYS A 131 1.85 5.88 -11.24
N ALA A 132 0.76 5.49 -11.91
CA ALA A 132 -0.55 6.09 -11.70
C ALA A 132 -1.02 5.87 -10.25
N ALA A 133 -0.86 4.65 -9.72
CA ALA A 133 -1.22 4.34 -8.34
C ALA A 133 -0.41 5.14 -7.31
N GLU A 134 0.90 5.31 -7.56
CA GLU A 134 1.75 6.20 -6.75
C GLU A 134 1.27 7.64 -6.79
N GLY A 135 1.03 8.18 -8.00
CA GLY A 135 0.57 9.56 -8.18
C GLY A 135 -0.78 9.85 -7.54
N MET A 136 -1.66 8.85 -7.45
CA MET A 136 -2.96 8.93 -6.77
C MET A 136 -2.89 8.58 -5.27
N GLY A 137 -1.70 8.32 -4.73
CA GLY A 137 -1.50 8.06 -3.30
C GLY A 137 -1.95 6.68 -2.81
N LEU A 138 -2.20 5.71 -3.70
CA LEU A 138 -2.65 4.35 -3.32
C LEU A 138 -1.68 3.63 -2.39
N PHE A 139 -0.40 4.00 -2.40
CA PHE A 139 0.67 3.33 -1.62
C PHE A 139 1.17 4.09 -0.39
N GLU A 140 0.58 5.23 -0.01
CA GLU A 140 1.08 6.04 1.13
C GLU A 140 0.97 5.32 2.49
N ASP A 141 0.03 4.38 2.63
CA ASP A 141 -0.09 3.53 3.80
C ASP A 141 0.01 2.05 3.38
N PRO A 142 1.23 1.50 3.27
CA PRO A 142 1.44 0.14 2.79
C PRO A 142 0.95 -0.94 3.77
N THR A 143 0.62 -0.59 5.02
CA THR A 143 0.25 -1.56 6.05
C THR A 143 -1.20 -2.02 5.95
N THR A 144 -2.08 -1.17 5.43
CA THR A 144 -3.53 -1.43 5.32
C THR A 144 -3.91 -2.06 3.98
N ILE A 145 -3.11 -1.88 2.95
CA ILE A 145 -3.43 -2.30 1.57
C ILE A 145 -3.04 -3.74 1.24
N GLY A 146 -2.37 -4.46 2.14
CA GLY A 146 -1.82 -5.79 1.84
C GLY A 146 -2.86 -6.89 1.59
N THR A 147 -4.14 -6.62 1.81
CA THR A 147 -5.26 -7.57 1.70
C THR A 147 -6.36 -7.03 0.81
N LYS A 148 -7.19 -7.90 0.22
CA LYS A 148 -8.21 -7.52 -0.76
C LYS A 148 -9.16 -6.44 -0.26
N LEU A 149 -9.76 -6.63 0.91
CA LEU A 149 -10.67 -5.65 1.49
C LEU A 149 -9.96 -4.34 1.83
N GLY A 150 -8.73 -4.41 2.33
CA GLY A 150 -7.93 -3.21 2.61
C GLY A 150 -7.57 -2.43 1.34
N TRP A 151 -7.27 -3.15 0.25
CA TRP A 151 -7.02 -2.57 -1.07
C TRP A 151 -8.28 -1.93 -1.68
N GLU A 152 -9.40 -2.65 -1.65
CA GLU A 152 -10.70 -2.16 -2.13
C GLU A 152 -11.16 -0.93 -1.35
N ALA A 153 -11.02 -0.93 -0.02
CA ALA A 153 -11.32 0.23 0.81
C ALA A 153 -10.42 1.43 0.50
N ARG A 154 -9.14 1.21 0.14
CA ARG A 154 -8.24 2.31 -0.28
C ARG A 154 -8.65 2.87 -1.64
N LEU A 155 -9.02 2.02 -2.59
CA LEU A 155 -9.55 2.44 -3.89
C LEU A 155 -10.82 3.25 -3.72
N GLU A 156 -11.79 2.75 -2.93
CA GLU A 156 -13.04 3.45 -2.63
C GLU A 156 -12.81 4.79 -1.95
N ARG A 157 -11.92 4.85 -0.95
CA ARG A 157 -11.54 6.10 -0.26
C ARG A 157 -10.97 7.14 -1.22
N LEU A 158 -10.24 6.71 -2.24
CA LEU A 158 -9.69 7.57 -3.27
C LEU A 158 -10.66 7.78 -4.46
N ARG A 159 -11.86 7.19 -4.40
CA ARG A 159 -12.84 7.19 -5.50
C ARG A 159 -12.22 6.69 -6.80
N LEU A 160 -11.48 5.60 -6.71
CA LEU A 160 -10.85 4.95 -7.85
C LEU A 160 -11.48 3.58 -8.06
N ARG A 161 -11.56 3.17 -9.32
CA ARG A 161 -11.78 1.78 -9.71
C ARG A 161 -10.71 1.34 -10.68
N VAL A 162 -10.55 0.03 -10.77
CA VAL A 162 -9.61 -0.60 -11.69
C VAL A 162 -10.37 -1.07 -12.92
N GLU A 163 -9.92 -0.67 -14.10
CA GLU A 163 -10.39 -1.19 -15.38
C GLU A 163 -9.23 -1.81 -16.15
N GLY A 164 -9.20 -3.14 -16.26
CA GLY A 164 -8.05 -3.86 -16.81
C GLY A 164 -6.78 -3.54 -15.99
N HIS A 165 -5.79 -2.91 -16.63
CA HIS A 165 -4.55 -2.42 -15.99
C HIS A 165 -4.50 -0.90 -15.86
N ARG A 166 -5.65 -0.24 -15.72
CA ARG A 166 -5.74 1.22 -15.52
C ARG A 166 -6.55 1.57 -14.29
N LEU A 167 -6.22 2.70 -13.70
CA LEU A 167 -7.02 3.34 -12.66
C LEU A 167 -7.87 4.42 -13.31
N VAL A 168 -9.15 4.41 -12.97
CA VAL A 168 -10.11 5.43 -13.40
C VAL A 168 -10.82 5.98 -12.18
N GLU A 169 -11.09 7.27 -12.19
CA GLU A 169 -11.88 7.91 -11.14
C GLU A 169 -13.34 7.46 -11.26
N ILE A 170 -13.96 7.20 -10.11
CA ILE A 170 -15.38 6.94 -10.00
C ILE A 170 -16.04 8.31 -9.90
N ASP A 171 -16.58 8.79 -11.02
CA ASP A 171 -17.43 9.97 -11.01
C ASP A 171 -18.65 9.70 -10.12
N GLY A 172 -18.86 10.57 -9.13
CA GLY A 172 -20.09 10.60 -8.36
C GLY A 172 -21.18 11.27 -9.19
N ASP A 173 -21.77 10.51 -10.11
CA ASP A 173 -23.19 10.53 -10.48
C ASP A 173 -23.38 9.76 -11.80
N GLY A 174 -24.12 8.66 -11.72
CA GLY A 174 -24.56 7.91 -12.89
C GLY A 174 -26.06 7.67 -12.82
N ASN A 175 -26.83 8.54 -13.46
CA ASN A 175 -27.87 8.03 -14.35
C ASN A 175 -27.22 7.99 -15.73
N GLY A 176 -26.91 6.79 -16.21
CA GLY A 176 -26.08 6.59 -17.39
C GLY A 176 -26.77 6.94 -18.70
N THR A 177 -25.95 7.13 -19.73
CA THR A 177 -26.03 6.48 -21.04
C THR A 177 -24.71 6.71 -21.79
N GLU A 178 -24.39 5.78 -22.67
CA GLU A 178 -23.20 5.71 -23.54
C GLU A 178 -23.04 6.93 -24.44
N ASP A 179 -21.80 7.12 -24.91
CA ASP A 179 -21.31 8.13 -25.86
C ASP A 179 -21.31 9.59 -25.38
N ASP A 180 -20.18 10.06 -24.86
CA ASP A 180 -19.28 10.94 -25.64
C ASP A 180 -18.03 11.32 -24.83
N VAL A 181 -16.90 11.45 -25.52
CA VAL A 181 -15.65 11.94 -24.96
C VAL A 181 -15.79 13.44 -24.71
N VAL A 182 -16.04 13.85 -23.46
CA VAL A 182 -15.89 15.26 -23.06
C VAL A 182 -15.22 15.35 -21.69
N ILE A 183 -13.89 15.51 -21.72
CA ILE A 183 -13.08 15.93 -20.57
C ILE A 183 -13.57 17.32 -20.13
N GLN A 184 -14.39 17.40 -19.08
CA GLN A 184 -14.83 18.68 -18.51
C GLN A 184 -13.83 19.20 -17.47
N ARG A 185 -12.90 20.02 -17.97
CA ARG A 185 -11.77 20.68 -17.26
C ARG A 185 -12.18 21.78 -16.27
N HIS A 186 -13.35 21.71 -15.63
CA HIS A 186 -13.90 22.85 -14.87
C HIS A 186 -14.07 22.65 -13.35
N ARG A 187 -13.46 21.63 -12.74
CA ARG A 187 -13.47 21.46 -11.26
C ARG A 187 -12.06 21.42 -10.62
N THR A 188 -11.08 21.94 -11.35
CA THR A 188 -9.63 22.01 -11.11
C THR A 188 -9.18 22.99 -10.01
N ALA A 189 -10.03 23.36 -9.04
CA ALA A 189 -9.67 24.35 -8.01
C ALA A 189 -9.42 23.77 -6.60
N LEU A 190 -9.87 22.56 -6.29
CA LEU A 190 -9.80 21.99 -4.92
C LEU A 190 -8.64 21.01 -4.69
N GLN A 191 -7.62 21.04 -5.54
CA GLN A 191 -6.50 20.10 -5.53
C GLN A 191 -5.32 20.53 -4.63
N ARG A 192 -5.48 21.48 -3.69
CA ARG A 192 -4.36 21.92 -2.85
C ARG A 192 -4.72 22.03 -1.37
N TYR A 193 -3.89 21.35 -0.59
CA TYR A 193 -3.73 21.32 0.86
C TYR A 193 -4.56 20.27 1.62
N SER A 194 -3.89 19.19 2.04
CA SER A 194 -4.49 18.12 2.84
C SER A 194 -4.38 18.46 4.33
N LEU A 195 -5.52 18.57 5.00
CA LEU A 195 -5.60 18.58 6.47
C LEU A 195 -4.90 17.33 7.06
N SER A 196 -4.43 17.37 8.30
CA SER A 196 -3.91 16.19 9.02
C SER A 196 -5.01 15.16 9.28
N THR A 197 -4.63 13.90 9.55
CA THR A 197 -5.58 12.80 9.75
C THR A 197 -6.66 13.09 10.83
N PRO A 198 -6.33 13.67 12.01
CA PRO A 198 -7.35 14.07 12.99
C PRO A 198 -8.30 15.14 12.45
N MET A 199 -7.78 16.18 11.79
CA MET A 199 -8.59 17.27 11.23
C MET A 199 -9.48 16.81 10.08
N GLN A 200 -8.99 15.88 9.24
CA GLN A 200 -9.81 15.22 8.22
C GLN A 200 -10.94 14.38 8.85
N ALA A 201 -10.70 13.72 9.98
CA ALA A 201 -11.73 12.97 10.68
C ALA A 201 -12.81 13.91 11.22
N LEU A 202 -12.42 14.99 11.89
CA LEU A 202 -13.35 16.02 12.38
C LEU A 202 -14.17 16.64 11.24
N TRP A 203 -13.53 16.96 10.11
CA TRP A 203 -14.20 17.48 8.91
C TRP A 203 -15.26 16.50 8.38
N ARG A 204 -14.90 15.22 8.21
CA ARG A 204 -15.81 14.19 7.69
C ARG A 204 -17.03 13.94 8.57
N HIS A 205 -16.87 14.04 9.88
CA HIS A 205 -17.97 13.86 10.83
C HIS A 205 -18.76 15.15 11.06
N GLY A 206 -18.46 16.22 10.31
CA GLY A 206 -19.21 17.47 10.34
C GLY A 206 -18.92 18.34 11.56
N PHE A 207 -17.81 18.11 12.26
CA PHE A 207 -17.39 18.92 13.41
C PHE A 207 -16.65 20.20 13.00
N LEU A 208 -16.10 20.26 11.78
CA LEU A 208 -15.44 21.46 11.25
C LEU A 208 -16.37 22.15 10.26
N GLN A 209 -17.22 23.05 10.75
CA GLN A 209 -18.13 23.84 9.93
C GLN A 209 -17.78 25.33 9.98
N PRO A 210 -18.16 26.14 8.97
CA PRO A 210 -17.88 27.58 8.94
C PRO A 210 -18.39 28.36 10.16
N ALA A 211 -19.42 27.87 10.84
CA ALA A 211 -19.95 28.48 12.06
C ALA A 211 -19.18 28.11 13.34
N SER A 212 -18.22 27.19 13.25
CA SER A 212 -17.43 26.70 14.39
C SER A 212 -16.08 27.40 14.47
N THR A 213 -15.58 27.57 15.70
CA THR A 213 -14.20 27.97 15.98
C THR A 213 -13.33 26.76 16.30
N VAL A 214 -12.12 26.72 15.76
CA VAL A 214 -11.18 25.60 15.91
C VAL A 214 -9.88 26.07 16.55
N PHE A 215 -9.39 25.34 17.55
CA PHE A 215 -8.06 25.56 18.12
C PHE A 215 -7.22 24.29 18.03
N ASP A 216 -6.05 24.38 17.41
CA ASP A 216 -5.13 23.25 17.27
C ASP A 216 -3.93 23.38 18.22
N TYR A 217 -3.87 22.49 19.21
CA TYR A 217 -2.83 22.46 20.22
C TYR A 217 -1.73 21.50 19.75
N GLY A 218 -0.51 22.01 19.59
CA GLY A 218 0.59 21.32 18.91
C GLY A 218 0.50 21.39 17.39
N CYS A 219 -0.05 22.47 16.84
CA CYS A 219 -0.27 22.66 15.40
C CYS A 219 1.00 22.66 14.53
N GLY A 220 2.19 22.58 15.13
CA GLY A 220 3.45 22.66 14.42
C GLY A 220 3.55 23.96 13.61
N ARG A 221 3.76 23.81 12.30
CA ARG A 221 3.87 24.94 11.36
C ARG A 221 2.51 25.59 11.02
N GLY A 222 1.39 24.99 11.41
CA GLY A 222 0.05 25.53 11.22
C GLY A 222 -0.54 25.31 9.82
N ASP A 223 -0.14 24.24 9.12
CA ASP A 223 -0.67 23.90 7.80
C ASP A 223 -2.20 23.67 7.86
N ASP A 224 -2.67 22.92 8.87
CA ASP A 224 -4.11 22.69 9.07
C ASP A 224 -4.89 23.97 9.33
N ILE A 225 -4.34 24.86 10.16
CA ILE A 225 -4.96 26.16 10.48
C ILE A 225 -5.14 26.97 9.20
N LYS A 226 -4.10 27.03 8.36
CA LYS A 226 -4.14 27.77 7.11
C LYS A 226 -5.22 27.23 6.18
N ILE A 227 -5.33 25.91 6.07
CA ILE A 227 -6.36 25.26 5.25
C ILE A 227 -7.76 25.57 5.75
N LEU A 228 -7.99 25.47 7.07
CA LEU A 228 -9.29 25.76 7.66
C LEU A 228 -9.68 27.23 7.44
N GLN A 229 -8.74 28.16 7.59
CA GLN A 229 -8.97 29.59 7.32
C GLN A 229 -9.29 29.85 5.83
N GLU A 230 -8.59 29.19 4.91
CA GLU A 230 -8.89 29.27 3.46
C GLU A 230 -10.28 28.72 3.12
N GLN A 231 -10.81 27.80 3.93
CA GLN A 231 -12.18 27.27 3.82
C GLN A 231 -13.23 28.09 4.61
N GLY A 232 -12.83 29.26 5.14
CA GLY A 232 -13.73 30.15 5.87
C GLY A 232 -14.06 29.70 7.29
N ILE A 233 -13.29 28.77 7.86
CA ILE A 233 -13.41 28.35 9.26
C ILE A 233 -12.47 29.19 10.12
N ALA A 234 -12.98 29.74 11.22
CA ALA A 234 -12.17 30.47 12.19
C ALA A 234 -11.27 29.50 12.96
N ALA A 235 -10.01 29.37 12.56
CA ALA A 235 -9.04 28.48 13.18
C ALA A 235 -7.81 29.24 13.69
N ASP A 236 -7.28 28.83 14.84
CA ASP A 236 -5.98 29.26 15.37
C ASP A 236 -5.27 28.07 16.05
N GLY A 237 -4.03 28.25 16.50
CA GLY A 237 -3.33 27.21 17.21
C GLY A 237 -2.02 27.65 17.84
N TRP A 238 -1.55 26.81 18.75
CA TRP A 238 -0.33 27.03 19.53
C TRP A 238 0.60 25.82 19.38
N ASP A 239 1.89 26.10 19.32
CA ASP A 239 2.93 25.08 19.31
C ASP A 239 4.16 25.61 20.09
N PRO A 240 4.76 24.82 20.99
CA PRO A 240 5.86 25.31 21.84
C PRO A 240 7.12 25.67 21.05
N HIS A 241 7.32 25.10 19.86
CA HIS A 241 8.52 25.30 19.05
C HIS A 241 8.27 26.28 17.89
N PHE A 242 7.17 26.10 17.17
CA PHE A 242 6.89 26.83 15.94
C PHE A 242 6.01 28.06 16.15
N ARG A 243 5.14 28.07 17.17
CA ARG A 243 4.22 29.19 17.47
C ARG A 243 4.11 29.50 18.98
N PRO A 244 5.23 29.69 19.71
CA PRO A 244 5.22 29.80 21.17
C PRO A 244 4.52 31.05 21.70
N LYS A 245 4.42 32.09 20.87
CA LYS A 245 3.81 33.39 21.21
C LYS A 245 2.33 33.49 20.86
N SER A 246 1.74 32.47 20.21
CA SER A 246 0.31 32.44 19.93
C SER A 246 -0.50 32.44 21.24
N ALA A 247 -1.56 33.24 21.30
CA ALA A 247 -2.47 33.20 22.44
C ALA A 247 -3.25 31.88 22.43
N ARG A 248 -3.37 31.26 23.60
CA ARG A 248 -4.28 30.11 23.78
C ARG A 248 -5.67 30.66 24.00
N VAL A 249 -6.55 30.45 23.04
CA VAL A 249 -7.92 31.00 23.02
C VAL A 249 -8.95 29.89 23.11
N HIS A 250 -10.16 30.24 23.56
CA HIS A 250 -11.28 29.30 23.61
C HIS A 250 -11.79 29.01 22.18
N ALA A 251 -12.17 27.76 21.92
CA ALA A 251 -12.75 27.33 20.64
C ALA A 251 -13.79 26.22 20.85
N ASP A 252 -14.72 26.09 19.91
CA ASP A 252 -15.78 25.06 19.92
C ASP A 252 -15.20 23.66 19.70
N VAL A 253 -14.14 23.56 18.91
CA VAL A 253 -13.40 22.32 18.65
C VAL A 253 -11.93 22.53 18.99
N VAL A 254 -11.43 21.77 19.97
CA VAL A 254 -10.01 21.77 20.32
C VAL A 254 -9.37 20.45 19.90
N ASN A 255 -8.40 20.51 18.99
CA ASN A 255 -7.61 19.36 18.60
C ASN A 255 -6.34 19.27 19.45
N LEU A 256 -6.09 18.08 20.01
CA LEU A 256 -4.87 17.71 20.74
C LEU A 256 -4.16 16.52 20.06
N GLY A 257 -4.46 16.31 18.78
CA GLY A 257 -3.94 15.21 17.97
C GLY A 257 -2.42 15.20 17.99
N PHE A 258 -1.82 14.05 18.29
CA PHE A 258 -0.37 13.83 18.43
C PHE A 258 0.32 14.51 19.64
N VAL A 259 -0.39 15.30 20.45
CA VAL A 259 0.18 15.93 21.65
C VAL A 259 0.00 15.08 22.91
N ILE A 260 -1.12 14.35 23.03
CA ILE A 260 -1.43 13.56 24.23
C ILE A 260 -0.32 12.55 24.56
N ASN A 261 0.40 12.04 23.57
CA ASN A 261 1.47 11.05 23.78
C ASN A 261 2.79 11.64 24.31
N VAL A 262 2.96 12.97 24.25
CA VAL A 262 4.21 13.66 24.64
C VAL A 262 4.08 14.51 25.90
N ILE A 263 2.92 14.47 26.58
CA ILE A 263 2.73 15.10 27.89
C ILE A 263 3.33 14.18 28.97
N GLU A 264 4.39 14.65 29.63
CA GLU A 264 5.17 13.88 30.61
C GLU A 264 4.48 13.80 31.98
N ALA A 265 3.73 14.83 32.37
CA ALA A 265 2.99 14.87 33.64
C ALA A 265 1.64 14.15 33.52
N PRO A 266 1.41 13.05 34.26
CA PRO A 266 0.16 12.29 34.15
C PRO A 266 -1.10 13.07 34.55
N GLN A 267 -0.99 14.13 35.36
CA GLN A 267 -2.12 14.99 35.71
C GLN A 267 -2.50 16.00 34.61
N GLU A 268 -1.62 16.22 33.62
CA GLU A 268 -1.84 17.15 32.50
C GLU A 268 -2.34 16.44 31.23
N ARG A 269 -2.44 15.11 31.26
CA ARG A 269 -2.92 14.26 30.17
C ARG A 269 -4.41 13.96 30.32
#